data_AF-A0A8E0VMY4-F1
#
_entry.id   AF-A0A8E0VMY4-F1
#
_cell.length_a   1.000
_cell.length_b   1.000
_cell.length_c   1.000
_cell.angle_alpha   90.00
_cell.angle_beta   90.00
_cell.angle_gamma   90.00
#
_symmetry.space_group_name_H-M   'P 1'
#
loop_
_entity.id
_entity.type
_entity.pdbx_description
1 polymer ?
#
loop_
_entity_poly.entity_id
_entity_poly.type
_entity_poly.pdbx_seq_one_letter_code
_entity_poly.pdbx_strand_id
1 'polypeptide(L)'
;MPSRRRKHTTFRSSYTKHVGSRAAPGSFERLQYLERLVTEAKETDLVDYKEQVVANLANFAYDPRNYSQLHQLHVADLFFNCVREAAAIWSVLATGSAIESIPVEEHTIRLVELALGGLSNLVASSSTARAHIFGSPELAYVVACLAAPHPNIVVHALTILIHLFTPSADSNKNLTQTHHHLNVRFPAAVRAARAYQQAYVHVDNTNSVRLYPPIGLLSTILLEDCCRSSVHPG
;
A
#
# COMPACT_ATOMS: atom_id res chain seq x y z
N MET A 1 -30.68 -24.64 -72.23
CA MET A 1 -31.26 -25.19 -70.98
C MET A 1 -30.19 -25.20 -69.89
N PRO A 2 -30.39 -24.54 -68.74
CA PRO A 2 -29.38 -24.44 -67.68
C PRO A 2 -29.53 -25.55 -66.63
N SER A 3 -28.42 -26.18 -66.24
CA SER A 3 -28.34 -27.09 -65.09
C SER A 3 -28.17 -26.29 -63.79
N ARG A 4 -29.19 -26.33 -62.92
CA ARG A 4 -29.17 -25.74 -61.57
C ARG A 4 -28.39 -26.66 -60.62
N ARG A 5 -27.23 -26.21 -60.13
CA ARG A 5 -26.65 -26.72 -58.86
C ARG A 5 -26.74 -25.63 -57.78
N ARG A 6 -27.50 -25.95 -56.73
CA ARG A 6 -27.75 -25.12 -55.54
C ARG A 6 -26.43 -24.84 -54.81
N LYS A 7 -26.13 -23.56 -54.55
CA LYS A 7 -25.09 -23.17 -53.59
C LYS A 7 -25.68 -23.28 -52.18
N HIS A 8 -25.32 -24.32 -51.45
CA HIS A 8 -25.54 -24.36 -50.00
C HIS A 8 -24.59 -23.34 -49.36
N THR A 9 -25.16 -22.23 -48.91
CA THR A 9 -24.50 -21.28 -48.01
C THR A 9 -24.38 -21.93 -46.64
N THR A 10 -23.22 -22.52 -46.35
CA THR A 10 -22.83 -22.85 -44.97
C THR A 10 -22.54 -21.55 -44.23
N PHE A 11 -23.48 -21.13 -43.39
CA PHE A 11 -23.29 -20.09 -42.39
C PHE A 11 -22.30 -20.63 -41.36
N ARG A 12 -21.01 -20.34 -41.56
CA ARG A 12 -19.98 -20.68 -40.58
C ARG A 12 -20.06 -19.61 -39.49
N SER A 13 -20.89 -19.89 -38.48
CA SER A 13 -20.90 -19.15 -37.22
C SER A 13 -19.51 -19.27 -36.58
N SER A 14 -18.70 -18.23 -36.76
CA SER A 14 -17.47 -18.06 -35.98
C SER A 14 -17.87 -17.53 -34.61
N TYR A 15 -18.27 -18.43 -33.72
CA TYR A 15 -18.17 -18.21 -32.27
C TYR A 15 -16.68 -18.20 -31.89
N THR A 16 -16.01 -17.07 -32.15
CA THR A 16 -14.75 -16.76 -31.46
C THR A 16 -15.10 -16.16 -30.11
N LYS A 17 -14.87 -16.93 -29.04
CA LYS A 17 -14.82 -16.44 -27.66
C LYS A 17 -13.83 -15.27 -27.60
N HIS A 18 -14.33 -14.04 -27.61
CA HIS A 18 -13.55 -12.90 -27.17
C HIS A 18 -13.44 -12.98 -25.65
N VAL A 19 -12.32 -13.49 -25.15
CA VAL A 19 -11.81 -13.05 -23.85
C VAL A 19 -11.61 -11.54 -24.04
N GLY A 20 -12.52 -10.73 -23.50
CA GLY A 20 -12.54 -9.30 -23.74
C GLY A 20 -11.17 -8.69 -23.47
N SER A 21 -10.65 -7.91 -24.42
CA SER A 21 -9.44 -7.13 -24.20
C SER A 21 -9.61 -6.33 -22.91
N ARG A 22 -8.69 -6.50 -21.95
CA ARG A 22 -8.69 -5.65 -20.75
C ARG A 22 -8.63 -4.19 -21.20
N ALA A 23 -9.46 -3.32 -20.61
CA ALA A 23 -9.43 -1.88 -20.91
C ALA A 23 -8.00 -1.35 -20.78
N ALA A 24 -7.50 -0.56 -21.73
CA ALA A 24 -6.12 -0.11 -21.71
C ALA A 24 -5.86 0.86 -20.54
N PRO A 25 -4.68 0.86 -19.89
CA PRO A 25 -4.34 1.89 -18.91
C PRO A 25 -4.55 3.31 -19.48
N GLY A 26 -5.17 4.21 -18.71
CA GLY A 26 -5.47 5.57 -19.15
C GLY A 26 -6.71 5.72 -20.06
N SER A 27 -7.32 4.62 -20.53
CA SER A 27 -8.53 4.67 -21.36
C SER A 27 -9.78 5.08 -20.55
N PHE A 28 -10.78 5.61 -21.23
CA PHE A 28 -12.07 5.96 -20.62
C PHE A 28 -12.75 4.73 -19.99
N GLU A 29 -12.70 3.58 -20.67
CA GLU A 29 -13.24 2.32 -20.17
C GLU A 29 -12.52 1.86 -18.89
N ARG A 30 -11.21 2.13 -18.79
CA ARG A 30 -10.45 1.87 -17.56
C ARG A 30 -10.88 2.80 -16.44
N LEU A 31 -11.11 4.09 -16.72
CA LEU A 31 -11.61 5.03 -15.73
C LEU A 31 -12.95 4.59 -15.17
N GLN A 32 -13.91 4.27 -16.05
CA GLN A 32 -15.24 3.79 -15.65
C GLN A 32 -15.18 2.50 -14.83
N TYR A 33 -14.27 1.59 -15.18
CA TYR A 33 -14.07 0.36 -14.41
C TYR A 33 -13.51 0.66 -13.01
N LEU A 34 -12.50 1.51 -12.89
CA LEU A 34 -11.93 1.90 -11.61
C LEU A 34 -12.93 2.68 -10.75
N GLU A 35 -13.74 3.55 -11.36
CA GLU A 35 -14.80 4.30 -10.67
C GLU A 35 -15.83 3.35 -10.06
N ARG A 36 -16.25 2.31 -10.80
CA ARG A 36 -17.14 1.27 -10.25
C ARG A 36 -16.54 0.55 -9.06
N LEU A 37 -15.26 0.17 -9.12
CA LEU A 37 -14.58 -0.45 -7.97
C LEU A 37 -14.54 0.51 -6.77
N VAL A 38 -14.27 1.80 -6.97
CA VAL A 38 -14.26 2.78 -5.89
C VAL A 38 -15.64 2.95 -5.26
N THR A 39 -16.70 2.98 -6.08
CA THR A 39 -18.09 3.04 -5.61
C THR A 39 -18.45 1.79 -4.81
N GLU A 40 -18.17 0.60 -5.35
CA GLU A 40 -18.44 -0.68 -4.68
C GLU A 40 -17.71 -0.78 -3.33
N ALA A 41 -16.44 -0.36 -3.26
CA ALA A 41 -15.69 -0.34 -2.01
C ALA A 41 -16.26 0.65 -0.98
N LYS A 42 -16.91 1.74 -1.41
CA LYS A 42 -17.52 2.72 -0.50
C LYS A 42 -18.90 2.29 -0.01
N GLU A 43 -19.69 1.65 -0.86
CA GLU A 43 -21.11 1.38 -0.62
C GLU A 43 -21.39 0.00 -0.03
N THR A 44 -20.48 -0.97 -0.16
CA THR A 44 -20.73 -2.32 0.34
C THR A 44 -20.52 -2.46 1.85
N ASP A 45 -21.46 -3.12 2.50
CA ASP A 45 -21.35 -3.59 3.90
C ASP A 45 -20.85 -5.03 3.99
N LEU A 46 -20.67 -5.73 2.87
CA LEU A 46 -20.16 -7.09 2.83
C LEU A 46 -18.63 -7.07 2.93
N VAL A 47 -18.10 -7.46 4.08
CA VAL A 47 -16.67 -7.40 4.39
C VAL A 47 -15.81 -8.15 3.38
N ASP A 48 -16.17 -9.39 3.03
CA ASP A 48 -15.43 -10.20 2.05
C ASP A 48 -15.43 -9.59 0.65
N TYR A 49 -16.54 -8.94 0.27
CA TYR A 49 -16.64 -8.25 -1.02
C TYR A 49 -15.77 -6.99 -1.03
N LYS A 50 -15.80 -6.22 0.05
CA LYS A 50 -14.95 -5.03 0.25
C LYS A 50 -13.47 -5.40 0.16
N GLU A 51 -13.04 -6.48 0.82
CA GLU A 51 -11.66 -6.99 0.73
C GLU A 51 -11.27 -7.28 -0.73
N GLN A 52 -12.12 -7.99 -1.50
CA GLN A 52 -11.83 -8.29 -2.91
C GLN A 52 -11.72 -7.05 -3.78
N VAL A 53 -12.60 -6.07 -3.58
CA VAL A 53 -12.58 -4.82 -4.35
C VAL A 53 -11.32 -4.00 -4.02
N VAL A 54 -10.94 -3.90 -2.74
CA VAL A 54 -9.71 -3.22 -2.32
C VAL A 54 -8.46 -3.93 -2.84
N ALA A 55 -8.43 -5.27 -2.82
CA ALA A 55 -7.36 -6.06 -3.44
C ALA A 55 -7.23 -5.79 -4.95
N ASN A 56 -8.35 -5.66 -5.66
CA ASN A 56 -8.36 -5.29 -7.07
C ASN A 56 -7.75 -3.90 -7.29
N LEU A 57 -8.17 -2.90 -6.50
CA LEU A 57 -7.58 -1.55 -6.57
C LEU A 57 -6.08 -1.57 -6.27
N ALA A 58 -5.63 -2.34 -5.28
CA ALA A 58 -4.21 -2.50 -4.94
C ALA A 58 -3.41 -3.10 -6.11
N ASN A 59 -3.98 -4.04 -6.86
CA ASN A 59 -3.36 -4.60 -8.07
C ASN A 59 -3.25 -3.56 -9.19
N PHE A 60 -4.23 -2.66 -9.36
CA PHE A 60 -4.13 -1.57 -10.34
C PHE A 60 -3.06 -0.54 -9.97
N ALA A 61 -2.81 -0.30 -8.68
CA ALA A 61 -1.79 0.62 -8.19
C ALA A 61 -0.35 0.22 -8.55
N TYR A 62 -0.12 -1.05 -8.90
CA TYR A 62 1.18 -1.56 -9.31
C TYR A 62 1.67 -0.96 -10.65
N ASP A 63 0.75 -0.65 -11.57
CA ASP A 63 1.09 -0.10 -12.88
C ASP A 63 1.00 1.43 -12.88
N PRO A 64 2.12 2.16 -13.05
CA PRO A 64 2.14 3.62 -12.97
C PRO A 64 1.27 4.30 -14.02
N ARG A 65 0.95 3.63 -15.13
CA ARG A 65 0.05 4.17 -16.16
C ARG A 65 -1.38 4.35 -15.67
N ASN A 66 -1.77 3.69 -14.58
CA ASN A 66 -3.07 3.87 -13.95
C ASN A 66 -3.10 5.04 -12.97
N TYR A 67 -1.94 5.59 -12.57
CA TYR A 67 -1.86 6.53 -11.46
C TYR A 67 -2.75 7.76 -11.67
N SER A 68 -2.78 8.35 -12.87
CA SER A 68 -3.61 9.52 -13.15
C SER A 68 -5.10 9.28 -12.81
N GLN A 69 -5.63 8.12 -13.19
CA GLN A 69 -7.02 7.74 -12.94
C GLN A 69 -7.24 7.36 -11.47
N LEU A 70 -6.31 6.62 -10.86
CA LEU A 70 -6.38 6.28 -9.43
C LEU A 70 -6.32 7.52 -8.54
N HIS A 71 -5.52 8.51 -8.92
CA HIS A 71 -5.43 9.81 -8.25
C HIS A 71 -6.72 10.61 -8.43
N GLN A 72 -7.25 10.70 -9.65
CA GLN A 72 -8.54 11.34 -9.94
C GLN A 72 -9.68 10.74 -9.10
N LEU A 73 -9.64 9.44 -8.82
CA LEU A 73 -10.66 8.73 -8.04
C LEU A 73 -10.37 8.66 -6.53
N HIS A 74 -9.33 9.36 -6.04
CA HIS A 74 -8.97 9.40 -4.61
C HIS A 74 -8.71 8.02 -4.00
N VAL A 75 -8.07 7.12 -4.76
CA VAL A 75 -7.82 5.74 -4.30
C VAL A 75 -6.85 5.69 -3.10
N ALA A 76 -5.89 6.61 -3.01
CA ALA A 76 -5.03 6.71 -1.83
C ALA A 76 -5.83 7.04 -0.55
N ASP A 77 -6.78 7.97 -0.64
CA ASP A 77 -7.65 8.35 0.49
C ASP A 77 -8.55 7.19 0.89
N LEU A 78 -9.04 6.41 -0.09
CA LEU A 78 -9.77 5.17 0.16
C LEU A 78 -8.92 4.16 0.94
N PHE A 79 -7.66 3.93 0.54
CA PHE A 79 -6.76 3.06 1.29
C PHE A 79 -6.51 3.59 2.72
N PHE A 80 -6.28 4.89 2.90
CA PHE A 80 -6.15 5.46 4.25
C PHE A 80 -7.42 5.28 5.10
N ASN A 81 -8.62 5.40 4.50
CA ASN A 81 -9.88 5.14 5.20
C ASN A 81 -9.98 3.69 5.68
N CYS A 82 -9.54 2.72 4.87
CA CYS A 82 -9.48 1.31 5.27
C CYS A 82 -8.52 1.05 6.45
N VAL A 83 -7.48 1.86 6.60
CA VAL A 83 -6.44 1.70 7.63
C VAL A 83 -6.80 2.41 8.94
N ARG A 84 -7.57 3.51 8.87
CA ARG A 84 -7.78 4.48 9.96
C ARG A 84 -8.17 3.85 11.30
N GLU A 85 -9.17 2.97 11.31
CA GLU A 85 -9.73 2.41 12.55
C GLU A 85 -8.71 1.54 13.29
N ALA A 86 -8.10 0.58 12.60
CA ALA A 86 -7.07 -0.28 13.19
C ALA A 86 -5.84 0.52 13.61
N ALA A 87 -5.44 1.52 12.81
CA ALA A 87 -4.34 2.42 13.16
C ALA A 87 -4.61 3.22 14.44
N ALA A 88 -5.85 3.70 14.65
CA ALA A 88 -6.21 4.39 15.88
C ALA A 88 -6.06 3.47 17.11
N ILE A 89 -6.49 2.21 16.99
CA ILE A 89 -6.36 1.20 18.04
C ILE A 89 -4.88 0.91 18.34
N TRP A 90 -4.07 0.62 17.32
CA TRP A 90 -2.64 0.30 17.50
C TRP A 90 -1.82 1.49 18.01
N SER A 91 -2.22 2.73 17.67
CA SER A 91 -1.58 3.94 18.21
C SER A 91 -1.75 4.05 19.73
N VAL A 92 -2.95 3.78 20.25
CA VAL A 92 -3.24 3.82 21.71
C VAL A 92 -2.50 2.70 22.44
N LEU A 93 -2.43 1.50 21.85
CA LEU A 93 -1.68 0.39 22.42
C LEU A 93 -0.18 0.71 22.56
N ALA A 94 0.39 1.44 21.60
CA ALA A 94 1.79 1.85 21.65
C ALA A 94 2.12 2.83 22.78
N THR A 95 1.12 3.52 23.38
CA THR A 95 1.34 4.43 24.52
C THR A 95 1.19 3.77 25.89
N GLY A 96 0.90 2.46 25.95
CA GLY A 96 0.76 1.72 27.21
C GLY A 96 -0.48 2.09 28.02
N SER A 97 -1.48 2.74 27.39
CA SER A 97 -2.74 3.06 28.03
C SER A 97 -3.50 1.75 28.31
N ALA A 98 -3.73 1.44 29.59
CA ALA A 98 -4.38 0.23 30.08
C ALA A 98 -5.90 0.20 29.83
N ILE A 99 -6.35 0.71 28.67
CA ILE A 99 -7.72 0.51 28.22
C ILE A 99 -7.79 -0.92 27.70
N GLU A 100 -8.74 -1.72 28.19
CA GLU A 100 -9.10 -3.01 27.57
C GLU A 100 -9.39 -2.75 26.08
N SER A 101 -8.40 -3.00 25.23
CA SER A 101 -8.52 -2.73 23.81
C SER A 101 -9.40 -3.81 23.20
N ILE A 102 -10.46 -3.38 22.52
CA ILE A 102 -11.23 -4.26 21.65
C ILE A 102 -10.25 -4.81 20.59
N PRO A 103 -10.12 -6.14 20.46
CA PRO A 103 -9.26 -6.72 19.43
C PRO A 103 -9.74 -6.28 18.05
N VAL A 104 -8.80 -5.92 17.17
CA VAL A 104 -9.13 -5.60 15.78
C VAL A 104 -9.65 -6.87 15.11
N GLU A 105 -10.82 -6.78 14.47
CA GLU A 105 -11.43 -7.92 13.79
C GLU A 105 -10.57 -8.42 12.62
N GLU A 106 -10.63 -9.73 12.37
CA GLU A 106 -9.82 -10.41 11.34
C GLU A 106 -10.05 -9.82 9.94
N HIS A 107 -11.29 -9.48 9.59
CA HIS A 107 -11.58 -8.85 8.30
C HIS A 107 -10.94 -7.46 8.19
N THR A 108 -10.84 -6.73 9.31
CA THR A 108 -10.23 -5.39 9.35
C THR A 108 -8.73 -5.52 9.19
N ILE A 109 -8.11 -6.54 9.79
CA ILE A 109 -6.70 -6.88 9.59
C ILE A 109 -6.42 -7.14 8.10
N ARG A 110 -7.21 -7.99 7.44
CA ARG A 110 -7.06 -8.25 6.00
C ARG A 110 -7.26 -7.01 5.15
N LEU A 111 -8.28 -6.21 5.46
CA LEU A 111 -8.54 -4.97 4.75
C LEU A 111 -7.39 -3.96 4.86
N VAL A 112 -6.79 -3.84 6.06
CA VAL A 112 -5.60 -3.01 6.31
C VAL A 112 -4.41 -3.52 5.51
N GLU A 113 -4.14 -4.83 5.52
CA GLU A 113 -3.03 -5.42 4.78
C GLU A 113 -3.15 -5.12 3.28
N LEU A 114 -4.33 -5.32 2.69
CA LEU A 114 -4.61 -5.02 1.28
C LEU A 114 -4.45 -3.53 0.95
N ALA A 115 -4.96 -2.65 1.82
CA ALA A 115 -4.86 -1.20 1.63
C ALA A 115 -3.42 -0.69 1.73
N LEU A 116 -2.64 -1.18 2.70
CA LEU A 116 -1.21 -0.86 2.81
C LEU A 116 -0.42 -1.45 1.64
N GLY A 117 -0.76 -2.64 1.15
CA GLY A 117 -0.21 -3.19 -0.09
C GLY A 117 -0.47 -2.26 -1.29
N GLY A 118 -1.68 -1.73 -1.41
CA GLY A 118 -2.05 -0.73 -2.42
C GLY A 118 -1.26 0.57 -2.30
N LEU A 119 -1.12 1.12 -1.09
CA LEU A 119 -0.28 2.31 -0.83
C LEU A 119 1.19 2.06 -1.17
N SER A 120 1.72 0.89 -0.78
CA SER A 120 3.09 0.47 -1.12
C SER A 120 3.30 0.43 -2.64
N ASN A 121 2.33 -0.13 -3.38
CA ASN A 121 2.38 -0.15 -4.84
C ASN A 121 2.35 1.27 -5.45
N LEU A 122 1.51 2.17 -4.92
CA LEU A 122 1.44 3.56 -5.39
C LEU A 122 2.78 4.29 -5.21
N VAL A 123 3.39 4.23 -4.02
CA VAL A 123 4.65 4.95 -3.73
C VAL A 123 5.84 4.36 -4.48
N ALA A 124 5.81 3.06 -4.79
CA ALA A 124 6.81 2.38 -5.60
C ALA A 124 6.69 2.75 -7.08
N SER A 125 5.47 2.79 -7.63
CA SER A 125 5.24 2.94 -9.06
C SER A 125 5.32 4.41 -9.54
N SER A 126 4.94 5.39 -8.72
CA SER A 126 4.76 6.78 -9.17
C SER A 126 5.44 7.80 -8.24
N SER A 127 6.32 8.64 -8.80
CA SER A 127 6.94 9.75 -8.06
C SER A 127 5.91 10.81 -7.65
N THR A 128 4.88 11.04 -8.46
CA THR A 128 3.77 11.94 -8.11
C THR A 128 2.93 11.37 -6.98
N ALA A 129 2.67 10.06 -6.98
CA ALA A 129 1.99 9.38 -5.87
C ALA A 129 2.79 9.53 -4.59
N ARG A 130 4.11 9.33 -4.68
CA ARG A 130 5.03 9.48 -3.56
C ARG A 130 4.95 10.89 -2.97
N ALA A 131 5.00 11.94 -3.79
CA ALA A 131 4.88 13.32 -3.31
C ALA A 131 3.52 13.60 -2.64
N HIS A 132 2.42 13.11 -3.22
CA HIS A 132 1.08 13.27 -2.66
C HIS A 132 0.93 12.56 -1.30
N ILE A 133 1.27 11.27 -1.26
CA ILE A 133 1.21 10.45 -0.04
C ILE A 133 2.18 10.98 1.02
N PHE A 134 3.36 11.46 0.62
CA PHE A 134 4.29 12.11 1.52
C PHE A 134 3.68 13.35 2.15
N GLY A 135 2.99 14.21 1.40
CA GLY A 135 2.37 15.43 1.92
C GLY A 135 1.15 15.19 2.83
N SER A 136 0.56 14.00 2.81
CA SER A 136 -0.69 13.69 3.52
C SER A 136 -0.48 13.57 5.05
N PRO A 137 -1.38 14.13 5.88
CA PRO A 137 -1.38 13.90 7.32
C PRO A 137 -1.76 12.45 7.69
N GLU A 138 -2.55 11.77 6.85
CA GLU A 138 -2.96 10.37 7.01
C GLU A 138 -1.79 9.38 6.95
N LEU A 139 -0.61 9.81 6.49
CA LEU A 139 0.63 9.04 6.60
C LEU A 139 0.93 8.64 8.07
N ALA A 140 0.41 9.38 9.05
CA ALA A 140 0.47 8.99 10.46
C ALA A 140 -0.21 7.63 10.75
N TYR A 141 -1.24 7.24 9.97
CA TYR A 141 -1.86 5.92 10.11
C TYR A 141 -0.90 4.79 9.72
N VAL A 142 -0.06 4.99 8.70
CA VAL A 142 0.98 4.03 8.31
C VAL A 142 2.01 3.88 9.43
N VAL A 143 2.38 4.98 10.08
CA VAL A 143 3.30 4.96 11.23
C VAL A 143 2.68 4.20 12.41
N ALA A 144 1.39 4.40 12.70
CA ALA A 144 0.69 3.66 13.75
C ALA A 144 0.63 2.15 13.47
N CYS A 145 0.55 1.74 12.19
CA CYS A 145 0.59 0.32 11.80
C CYS A 145 1.91 -0.39 12.13
N LEU A 146 2.98 0.35 12.47
CA LEU A 146 4.20 -0.26 12.99
C LEU A 146 4.01 -0.90 14.37
N ALA A 147 2.92 -0.62 15.08
CA ALA A 147 2.55 -1.28 16.34
C ALA A 147 1.56 -2.44 16.14
N ALA A 148 1.20 -2.78 14.90
CA ALA A 148 0.28 -3.89 14.64
C ALA A 148 0.92 -5.24 15.02
N PRO A 149 0.16 -6.16 15.64
CA PRO A 149 0.65 -7.50 15.97
C PRO A 149 0.64 -8.45 14.75
N HIS A 150 0.74 -7.92 13.53
CA HIS A 150 0.63 -8.65 12.28
C HIS A 150 1.83 -8.34 11.37
N PRO A 151 2.68 -9.34 11.05
CA PRO A 151 3.96 -9.08 10.42
C PRO A 151 3.87 -8.49 9.02
N ASN A 152 2.88 -8.90 8.21
CA ASN A 152 2.71 -8.36 6.85
C ASN A 152 2.32 -6.88 6.86
N ILE A 153 1.49 -6.47 7.81
CA ILE A 153 1.11 -5.06 8.02
C ILE A 153 2.35 -4.23 8.35
N VAL A 154 3.20 -4.71 9.28
CA VAL A 154 4.45 -4.04 9.64
C VAL A 154 5.41 -3.96 8.44
N VAL A 155 5.52 -5.03 7.65
CA VAL A 155 6.34 -5.06 6.43
C VAL A 155 5.87 -4.02 5.43
N HIS A 156 4.57 -3.91 5.15
CA HIS A 156 4.05 -2.88 4.25
C HIS A 156 4.29 -1.48 4.81
N ALA A 157 4.06 -1.26 6.10
CA ALA A 157 4.30 0.03 6.73
C ALA A 157 5.77 0.48 6.63
N LEU A 158 6.72 -0.41 6.96
CA LEU A 158 8.15 -0.15 6.78
C LEU A 158 8.50 0.11 5.32
N THR A 159 7.96 -0.68 4.39
CA THR A 159 8.22 -0.54 2.95
C THR A 159 7.73 0.81 2.43
N ILE A 160 6.53 1.26 2.82
CA ILE A 160 5.99 2.57 2.44
C ILE A 160 6.91 3.69 2.97
N LEU A 161 7.30 3.62 4.24
CA LEU A 161 8.17 4.63 4.84
C LEU A 161 9.55 4.68 4.17
N ILE A 162 10.15 3.53 3.82
CA ILE A 162 11.41 3.47 3.09
C ILE A 162 11.27 4.15 1.72
N HIS A 163 10.23 3.83 0.94
CA HIS A 163 10.00 4.47 -0.36
C HIS A 163 9.82 5.99 -0.25
N LEU A 164 9.23 6.47 0.84
CA LEU A 164 8.91 7.88 1.05
C LEU A 164 10.08 8.71 1.60
N PHE A 165 10.90 8.11 2.46
CA PHE A 165 11.94 8.83 3.22
C PHE A 165 13.38 8.48 2.81
N THR A 166 13.59 7.55 1.89
CA THR A 166 14.91 7.35 1.28
C THR A 166 15.26 8.60 0.45
N PRO A 167 16.38 9.29 0.76
CA PRO A 167 16.80 10.46 0.01
C PRO A 167 17.01 10.13 -1.47
N SER A 168 16.43 10.93 -2.37
CA SER A 168 16.77 10.89 -3.79
C SER A 168 17.93 11.86 -4.07
N ALA A 169 18.69 11.62 -5.13
CA ALA A 169 19.77 12.52 -5.56
C ALA A 169 19.29 13.98 -5.79
N ASP A 170 18.02 14.17 -6.14
CA ASP A 170 17.40 15.49 -6.32
C ASP A 170 16.96 16.14 -4.99
N SER A 171 16.74 15.36 -3.94
CA SER A 171 16.34 15.83 -2.60
C SER A 171 17.47 16.63 -1.91
N ASN A 172 18.72 16.36 -2.28
CA ASN A 172 19.90 17.05 -1.75
C ASN A 172 20.00 18.54 -2.17
N LYS A 173 19.16 19.00 -3.11
CA LYS A 173 19.13 20.42 -3.52
C LYS A 173 18.18 21.27 -2.68
N ASN A 174 17.26 20.66 -1.91
CA ASN A 174 16.24 21.34 -1.11
C ASN A 174 16.39 21.05 0.40
N LEU A 175 17.63 21.09 0.90
CA LEU A 175 18.01 20.80 2.30
C LEU A 175 17.38 21.72 3.37
N THR A 176 16.46 22.61 3.01
CA THR A 176 15.92 23.65 3.90
C THR A 176 14.66 23.24 4.67
N GLN A 177 14.05 22.09 4.38
CA GLN A 177 12.81 21.67 5.06
C GLN A 177 13.04 20.50 6.02
N THR A 178 13.27 20.82 7.29
CA THR A 178 13.49 19.86 8.40
C THR A 178 12.42 18.76 8.52
N HIS A 179 11.18 19.03 8.11
CA HIS A 179 10.08 18.05 8.09
C HIS A 179 10.24 16.94 7.03
N HIS A 180 11.27 17.01 6.18
CA HIS A 180 11.57 15.96 5.20
C HIS A 180 12.25 14.74 5.83
N HIS A 181 12.86 14.88 7.01
CA HIS A 181 13.55 13.79 7.67
C HIS A 181 12.60 12.95 8.53
N LEU A 182 12.72 11.61 8.42
CA LEU A 182 11.84 10.67 9.12
C LEU A 182 11.89 10.83 10.64
N ASN A 183 13.09 11.04 11.20
CA ASN A 183 13.31 11.22 12.63
C ASN A 183 12.67 12.49 13.20
N VAL A 184 12.52 13.54 12.38
CA VAL A 184 11.86 14.79 12.77
C VAL A 184 10.36 14.65 12.66
N ARG A 185 9.86 14.13 11.53
CA ARG A 185 8.42 14.07 11.26
C ARG A 185 7.72 12.94 12.02
N PHE A 186 8.35 11.78 12.12
CA PHE A 186 7.79 10.59 12.75
C PHE A 186 8.81 9.88 13.66
N PRO A 187 9.19 10.50 14.79
CA PRO A 187 10.11 9.88 15.76
C PRO A 187 9.60 8.53 16.29
N ALA A 188 8.28 8.30 16.27
CA ALA A 188 7.68 7.02 16.62
C ALA A 188 8.12 5.87 15.68
N ALA A 189 8.26 6.14 14.37
CA ALA A 189 8.72 5.13 13.42
C ALA A 189 10.17 4.69 13.71
N VAL A 190 11.04 5.64 14.07
CA VAL A 190 12.42 5.37 14.46
C VAL A 190 12.48 4.52 15.73
N ARG A 191 11.64 4.81 16.73
CA ARG A 191 11.55 4.00 17.96
C ARG A 191 11.10 2.57 17.66
N ALA A 192 10.07 2.41 16.82
CA ALA A 192 9.56 1.10 16.42
C ALA A 192 10.65 0.28 15.69
N ALA A 193 11.33 0.86 14.70
CA ALA A 193 12.40 0.18 13.96
C ALA A 193 13.57 -0.25 14.87
N ARG A 194 13.96 0.59 15.86
CA ARG A 194 14.99 0.21 16.85
C ARG A 194 14.52 -0.95 17.73
N ALA A 195 13.27 -0.94 18.17
CA ALA A 195 12.71 -2.05 18.96
C ALA A 195 12.71 -3.36 18.16
N TYR A 196 12.37 -3.32 16.86
CA TYR A 196 12.45 -4.47 15.97
C TYR A 196 13.88 -4.99 15.78
N GLN A 197 14.88 -4.10 15.64
CA GLN A 197 16.28 -4.52 15.57
C GLN A 197 16.75 -5.18 16.86
N GLN A 198 16.43 -4.62 18.02
CA GLN A 198 16.79 -5.20 19.32
C GLN A 198 16.17 -6.59 19.49
N ALA A 199 14.89 -6.73 19.15
CA ALA A 199 14.20 -8.01 19.18
C ALA A 199 14.81 -9.01 18.19
N TYR A 200 15.30 -8.57 17.03
CA TYR A 200 15.98 -9.43 16.05
C TYR A 200 17.34 -9.94 16.56
N VAL A 201 18.17 -9.08 17.15
CA VAL A 201 19.52 -9.43 17.64
C VAL A 201 19.47 -10.43 18.81
N HIS A 202 18.44 -10.38 19.65
CA HIS A 202 18.31 -11.28 20.80
C HIS A 202 17.84 -12.71 20.44
N VAL A 203 17.33 -12.95 19.23
CA VAL A 203 16.77 -14.25 18.81
C VAL A 203 17.86 -15.32 18.55
N ASP A 204 19.13 -14.94 18.39
CA ASP A 204 20.20 -15.87 18.04
C ASP A 204 20.68 -16.79 19.17
N ASN A 205 20.33 -16.54 20.45
CA ASN A 205 21.01 -17.24 21.56
C ASN A 205 20.18 -18.20 22.44
N THR A 206 18.86 -18.09 22.58
CA THR A 206 18.11 -19.06 23.41
C THR A 206 16.61 -19.04 23.12
N ASN A 207 16.09 -20.05 22.42
CA ASN A 207 14.67 -20.47 22.41
C ASN A 207 13.61 -19.35 22.22
N SER A 208 13.80 -18.46 21.25
CA SER A 208 12.99 -17.23 21.13
C SER A 208 11.94 -17.30 20.02
N VAL A 209 10.80 -16.64 20.25
CA VAL A 209 9.75 -16.38 19.25
C VAL A 209 10.37 -15.75 18.00
N ARG A 210 10.09 -16.32 16.82
CA ARG A 210 10.68 -15.87 15.54
C ARG A 210 10.19 -14.45 15.24
N LEU A 211 11.08 -13.45 15.27
CA LEU A 211 10.80 -12.21 14.55
C LEU A 211 10.76 -12.53 13.06
N TYR A 212 9.76 -12.02 12.33
CA TYR A 212 9.64 -12.24 10.90
C TYR A 212 10.87 -11.63 10.19
N PRO A 213 11.74 -12.40 9.51
CA PRO A 213 13.04 -11.92 9.02
C PRO A 213 12.97 -10.63 8.19
N PRO A 214 11.96 -10.42 7.33
CA PRO A 214 11.82 -9.16 6.60
C PRO A 214 11.71 -7.91 7.49
N ILE A 215 11.10 -8.00 8.68
CA ILE A 215 10.93 -6.85 9.58
C ILE A 215 12.29 -6.36 10.09
N GLY A 216 13.18 -7.28 10.47
CA GLY A 216 14.53 -6.94 10.94
C GLY A 216 15.32 -6.23 9.85
N LEU A 217 15.34 -6.79 8.64
CA LEU A 217 16.03 -6.21 7.48
C LEU A 217 15.48 -4.82 7.11
N LEU A 218 14.16 -4.68 6.98
CA LEU A 218 13.54 -3.41 6.63
C LEU A 218 13.73 -2.35 7.72
N SER A 219 13.75 -2.75 9.00
CA SER A 219 14.06 -1.84 10.10
C SER A 219 15.49 -1.30 10.01
N THR A 220 16.45 -2.16 9.63
CA THR A 220 17.83 -1.73 9.35
C THR A 220 17.90 -0.75 8.20
N ILE A 221 17.27 -1.06 7.06
CA ILE A 221 17.23 -0.17 5.90
C ILE A 221 16.62 1.18 6.28
N LEU A 222 15.50 1.20 7.01
CA LEU A 222 14.85 2.44 7.42
C LEU A 222 15.75 3.30 8.33
N LEU A 223 16.47 2.68 9.26
CA LEU A 223 17.37 3.40 10.17
C LEU A 223 18.62 3.91 9.46
N GLU A 224 19.15 3.14 8.51
CA GLU A 224 20.35 3.50 7.78
C GLU A 224 20.08 4.50 6.66
N ASP A 225 19.02 4.30 5.87
CA ASP A 225 18.83 5.07 4.65
C ASP A 225 17.89 6.26 4.86
N CYS A 226 16.92 6.16 5.77
CA CYS A 226 15.91 7.21 5.98
C CYS A 226 16.22 8.16 7.15
N CYS A 227 17.15 7.79 8.05
CA CYS A 227 17.49 8.58 9.24
C CYS A 227 18.89 9.18 9.24
N ARG A 228 19.76 8.84 8.28
CA ARG A 228 21.07 9.48 8.15
C ARG A 228 20.88 10.93 7.70
N SER A 229 21.14 11.87 8.60
CA SER A 229 21.43 13.25 8.20
C SER A 229 22.62 13.21 7.25
N SER A 230 22.55 13.93 6.12
CA SER A 230 23.71 14.19 5.26
C SER A 230 24.71 15.09 5.99
N VAL A 231 25.29 14.61 7.09
CA VAL A 231 26.46 15.21 7.70
C VAL A 231 27.63 14.53 7.02
N HIS A 232 28.14 15.16 5.96
CA HIS A 232 29.51 14.89 5.56
C HIS A 232 30.40 15.25 6.76
N PRO A 233 31.23 14.32 7.27
CA PRO A 233 32.37 14.73 8.09
C PRO A 233 33.39 15.34 7.12
N GLY A 234 33.41 16.67 7.07
CA GLY A 234 34.36 17.46 6.30
C GLY A 234 34.57 18.80 6.95
#